data_AF-A0A371LRC1-F1
#
_entry.id   AF-A0A371LRC1-F1
#
_cell.length_a   1.000
_cell.length_b   1.000
_cell.length_c   1.000
_cell.angle_alpha   90.00
_cell.angle_beta   90.00
_cell.angle_gamma   90.00
#
_symmetry.space_group_name_H-M   'P 1'
#
loop_
_entity.id
_entity.type
_entity.pdbx_description
1 polymer ?
#
loop_
_entity_poly.entity_id
_entity_poly.type
_entity_poly.pdbx_seq_one_letter_code
_entity_poly.pdbx_strand_id
1 'polypeptide(L)' 'MQVYPKIPHYDHPIVPDDFFDADDLVVVKRCVAELRRIQTNAMRNDADSATIWQHLPSDDRVST' A
#
# COMPACT_ATOMS: atom_id res chain seq x y z
N MET A 1 -5.07 -5.74 21.67
CA MET A 1 -4.28 -6.33 20.56
C MET A 1 -5.05 -6.09 19.28
N GLN A 2 -4.60 -5.16 18.43
CA GLN A 2 -5.20 -4.93 17.11
C GLN A 2 -4.71 -6.05 16.19
N VAL A 3 -5.58 -7.02 15.90
CA VAL A 3 -5.31 -8.07 14.90
C VAL A 3 -5.87 -7.55 13.59
N TYR A 4 -4.98 -7.12 12.71
CA TYR A 4 -5.39 -6.78 11.35
C TYR A 4 -5.76 -8.06 10.60
N PRO A 5 -6.92 -8.11 9.95
CA PRO A 5 -7.30 -9.27 9.16
C PRO A 5 -6.24 -9.50 8.09
N LYS A 6 -5.83 -10.77 7.90
CA LYS A 6 -4.97 -11.15 6.78
C LYS A 6 -5.67 -10.69 5.50
N ILE A 7 -4.93 -10.01 4.63
CA ILE A 7 -5.45 -9.57 3.34
C ILE A 7 -6.03 -10.81 2.63
N PRO A 8 -7.32 -10.79 2.26
CA PRO A 8 -7.93 -11.94 1.61
C PRO A 8 -7.18 -12.27 0.32
N HIS A 9 -6.80 -13.54 0.17
CA HIS A 9 -6.22 -14.03 -1.07
C HIS A 9 -7.35 -14.27 -2.08
N TYR A 10 -7.10 -13.97 -3.37
CA TYR A 10 -8.08 -14.19 -4.45
C TYR A 10 -8.60 -15.63 -4.50
N ASP A 11 -7.76 -16.61 -4.12
CA ASP A 11 -8.12 -18.04 -4.15
C ASP A 11 -8.81 -18.53 -2.87
N HIS A 12 -9.19 -17.63 -1.95
CA HIS A 12 -9.77 -18.04 -0.67
C HIS A 12 -11.29 -18.29 -0.82
N PRO A 13 -11.81 -19.48 -0.44
CA PRO A 13 -13.19 -19.91 -0.71
C PRO A 13 -14.30 -19.09 -0.03
N ILE A 14 -13.93 -18.09 0.78
CA ILE A 14 -14.86 -17.20 1.48
C ILE A 14 -14.95 -15.82 0.82
N VAL A 15 -14.07 -15.53 -0.14
CA VAL A 15 -14.02 -14.25 -0.84
C VAL A 15 -14.90 -14.38 -2.09
N PRO A 16 -16.00 -13.62 -2.19
CA PRO A 16 -16.81 -13.58 -3.39
C PRO A 16 -15.97 -13.18 -4.62
N ASP A 17 -16.26 -13.75 -5.79
CA ASP A 17 -15.51 -13.47 -7.03
C ASP A 17 -15.56 -11.97 -7.41
N ASP A 18 -16.66 -11.28 -7.05
CA ASP A 18 -16.90 -9.86 -7.32
C ASP A 18 -16.34 -8.93 -6.22
N PHE A 19 -15.78 -9.48 -5.14
CA PHE A 19 -15.25 -8.69 -4.01
C PHE A 19 -14.15 -7.73 -4.45
N PHE A 20 -13.34 -8.12 -5.44
CA PHE A 20 -12.25 -7.31 -5.97
C PHE A 20 -12.64 -6.31 -7.07
N ASP A 21 -13.90 -6.38 -7.53
CA ASP A 21 -14.44 -5.49 -8.56
C ASP A 21 -15.15 -4.26 -7.95
N ALA A 22 -15.27 -4.18 -6.62
CA ALA A 22 -15.85 -3.04 -5.95
C ALA A 22 -15.05 -1.74 -6.20
N ASP A 23 -15.74 -0.65 -6.53
CA ASP A 23 -15.14 0.66 -6.79
C ASP A 23 -14.26 1.16 -5.63
N ASP A 24 -14.65 0.83 -4.39
CA ASP A 24 -13.90 1.18 -3.18
C ASP A 24 -12.55 0.43 -3.09
N LEU A 25 -12.42 -0.70 -3.80
CA LEU A 25 -11.21 -1.51 -3.84
C LEU A 25 -10.15 -1.01 -4.84
N VAL A 26 -10.50 -0.04 -5.69
CA VAL A 26 -9.54 0.68 -6.54
C VAL A 26 -8.45 1.35 -5.68
N VAL A 27 -8.81 1.83 -4.49
CA VAL A 27 -7.87 2.41 -3.53
C VAL A 27 -6.86 1.36 -3.05
N VAL A 28 -7.32 0.14 -2.72
CA VAL A 28 -6.44 -0.95 -2.28
C VAL A 28 -5.47 -1.35 -3.38
N LYS A 29 -5.96 -1.51 -4.62
CA LYS A 29 -5.12 -1.84 -5.78
C LYS A 29 -4.04 -0.78 -6.01
N ARG A 30 -4.41 0.50 -5.92
CA ARG A 30 -3.47 1.62 -6.03
C ARG A 30 -2.46 1.64 -4.89
N CYS A 31 -2.91 1.46 -3.64
CA CYS A 31 -2.03 1.40 -2.47
C CYS A 31 -1.00 0.27 -2.58
N VAL A 32 -1.41 -0.93 -3.01
CA VAL A 32 -0.48 -2.06 -3.21
C VAL A 32 0.53 -1.75 -4.33
N ALA A 33 0.10 -1.14 -5.42
CA ALA A 33 0.99 -0.75 -6.51
C ALA A 33 2.05 0.28 -6.05
N GLU A 34 1.64 1.29 -5.29
CA GLU A 34 2.56 2.30 -4.75
C GLU A 34 3.53 1.70 -3.72
N LEU A 35 3.07 0.81 -2.83
CA LEU A 35 3.96 0.12 -1.88
C LEU A 35 5.02 -0.72 -2.59
N ARG A 36 4.66 -1.45 -3.64
CA ARG A 36 5.63 -2.21 -4.46
C ARG A 36 6.65 -1.30 -5.14
N ARG A 37 6.20 -0.13 -5.62
CA ARG A 37 7.08 0.87 -6.23
C ARG A 37 8.07 1.43 -5.21
N ILE A 38 7.60 1.76 -4.01
CA ILE A 38 8.45 2.22 -2.89
C ILE A 38 9.49 1.16 -2.55
N GLN A 39 9.09 -0.10 -2.39
CA GLN A 39 10.00 -1.22 -2.11
C GLN A 39 11.07 -1.38 -3.20
N THR A 40 10.67 -1.34 -4.48
CA THR A 40 11.60 -1.47 -5.61
C THR A 40 12.62 -0.32 -5.62
N ASN A 41 12.17 0.91 -5.38
CA ASN A 41 13.06 2.07 -5.31
C ASN A 41 14.01 2.00 -4.11
N ALA A 42 13.53 1.50 -2.96
CA ALA A 42 14.34 1.28 -1.77
C ALA A 42 15.49 0.30 -2.05
N MET A 43 15.16 -0.85 -2.68
CA MET A 43 16.16 -1.85 -3.08
C MET A 43 17.18 -1.29 -4.08
N ARG A 44 16.74 -0.46 -5.04
CA ARG A 44 17.65 0.16 -6.01
C ARG A 44 18.62 1.16 -5.37
N ASN A 45 18.21 1.78 -4.26
CA ASN A 45 18.97 2.82 -3.59
C ASN A 45 19.69 2.32 -2.33
N ASP A 46 19.71 1.00 -2.07
CA ASP A 46 20.23 0.38 -0.84
C ASP A 46 19.69 1.07 0.44
N ALA A 47 18.39 1.37 0.41
CA ALA A 47 17.69 2.06 1.49
C ALA A 47 16.61 1.15 2.10
N ASP A 48 16.34 1.33 3.39
CA ASP A 48 15.21 0.65 4.02
C ASP A 48 13.89 1.34 3.63
N SER A 49 12.99 0.58 3.01
CA SER A 49 11.66 1.06 2.60
C SER A 49 10.81 1.59 3.77
N ALA A 50 11.02 1.09 4.98
CA ALA A 50 10.30 1.51 6.18
C ALA A 50 10.72 2.89 6.69
N THR A 51 11.90 3.37 6.30
CA THR A 51 12.48 4.64 6.77
C THR A 51 12.43 5.75 5.72
N ILE A 52 11.97 5.46 4.49
CA ILE A 52 11.90 6.45 3.39
C ILE A 52 11.15 7.73 3.79
N TRP A 53 10.11 7.63 4.63
CA TRP A 53 9.36 8.77 5.13
C TRP A 53 10.22 9.82 5.86
N GLN A 54 11.34 9.41 6.48
CA GLN A 54 12.26 10.31 7.17
C GLN A 54 13.04 11.22 6.21
N HIS A 55 13.09 10.86 4.93
CA HIS A 55 13.78 11.60 3.88
C HIS A 55 12.82 12.36 2.96
N LEU A 56 11.51 12.19 3.13
CA LEU A 56 10.54 12.99 2.40
C LEU A 56 10.51 14.39 3.04
N PRO A 57 10.50 15.46 2.21
CA PRO A 57 10.33 16.80 2.73
C PRO A 57 8.99 16.87 3.47
N SER A 58 8.99 17.43 4.69
CA SER A 58 7.75 17.82 5.35
C SER A 58 7.01 18.78 4.41
N ASP A 59 5.81 18.39 3.98
CA ASP A 59 5.04 19.14 3.00
C ASP A 59 4.44 20.39 3.65
N ASP A 60 5.26 21.42 3.85
CA ASP A 60 4.84 22.75 4.33
C ASP A 60 4.13 23.57 3.22
N ARG A 61 3.77 22.95 2.09
CA ARG A 61 3.14 23.64 0.95
C ARG A 61 1.62 23.59 0.95
N VAL A 62 0.98 23.06 2.00
CA VAL A 62 -0.48 23.18 2.20
C VAL A 62 -0.75 24.24 3.27
N SER A 63 -0.41 25.49 2.95
CA SER A 63 -1.01 26.66 3.59
C SER A 63 -1.31 27.65 2.49
N THR A 64 -2.58 27.68 2.08
CA THR A 64 -3.18 28.77 1.30
C THR A 64 -4.52 29.07 1.92
#